data_AF-A0A7X7SCX0-F1
#
_entry.id   AF-A0A7X7SCX0-F1
#
_cell.length_a   1.000
_cell.length_b   1.000
_cell.length_c   1.000
_cell.angle_alpha   90.00
_cell.angle_beta   90.00
_cell.angle_gamma   90.00
#
_symmetry.space_group_name_H-M   'P 1'
#
loop_
_entity.id
_entity.type
_entity.pdbx_description
1 polymer ?
#
loop_
_entity_poly.entity_id
_entity_poly.type
_entity_poly.pdbx_seq_one_letter_code
_entity_poly.pdbx_strand_id
1 'polypeptide(L)'
;PPPPPPPPPVWQDMVSPTPQTNLLNPDEPGVLQPTGSGRLQSARFGSTRTVKRGNRYVASFHEGVDIAPTARDRRGAATDPVVAVAAGHVAFLNNSGGGSSYGKYVVVEHPDPSLGTIPRRDGGADPAVVYTLYAHLADIRFGIRPGQSVEPGDVLGTMGATSNTRPPIPLSRSHLHWEIGLMLHGRFDARAREQKASNPFGNHNGGNLYGLDPLDFYAAHTRDPGLTMATYLASVPPAFEIAVRGRTPDFFRRYPALWKGLPHDGGPIHLAVSESGVPLSGRNASPDEIQQLGNRRQAVLRVDSDVLGRNGRALIFRSGSRWDFTSRGRQWADVLLY
;
A
#
# COMPACT_ATOMS: atom_id res chain seq x y z
N PRO A 1 -0.02 -41.71 6.87
CA PRO A 1 -0.95 -40.58 6.64
C PRO A 1 -0.36 -39.61 5.62
N PRO A 2 -1.07 -39.29 4.52
CA PRO A 2 -0.67 -38.21 3.64
C PRO A 2 -0.61 -36.89 4.45
N PRO A 3 0.34 -35.99 4.14
CA PRO A 3 0.37 -34.68 4.79
C PRO A 3 -0.95 -33.94 4.52
N PRO A 4 -1.43 -33.14 5.49
CA PRO A 4 -2.62 -32.33 5.26
C PRO A 4 -2.40 -31.42 4.04
N PRO A 5 -3.44 -31.17 3.23
CA PRO A 5 -3.34 -30.23 2.12
C PRO A 5 -2.91 -28.85 2.65
N PRO A 6 -2.16 -28.07 1.86
CA PRO A 6 -1.80 -26.72 2.26
C PRO A 6 -3.08 -25.90 2.54
N PRO A 7 -3.05 -24.97 3.50
CA PRO A 7 -4.19 -24.10 3.75
C PRO A 7 -4.52 -23.31 2.48
N PRO A 8 -5.81 -22.98 2.27
CA PRO A 8 -6.22 -22.16 1.14
C PRO A 8 -5.50 -20.81 1.13
N PRO A 9 -5.29 -20.17 -0.04
CA PRO A 9 -4.77 -18.81 -0.10
C PRO A 9 -5.63 -17.87 0.76
N VAL A 10 -5.00 -16.95 1.50
CA VAL A 10 -5.71 -16.02 2.41
C VAL A 10 -6.80 -15.19 1.72
N TRP A 11 -6.64 -14.98 0.41
CA TRP A 11 -7.57 -14.23 -0.41
C TRP A 11 -8.73 -15.05 -0.94
N GLN A 12 -8.72 -16.39 -0.84
CA GLN A 12 -9.72 -17.25 -1.50
C GLN A 12 -11.17 -16.88 -1.17
N ASP A 13 -11.41 -16.47 0.08
CA ASP A 13 -12.73 -16.05 0.57
C ASP A 13 -12.85 -14.52 0.64
N MET A 14 -12.13 -13.79 -0.23
CA MET A 14 -12.12 -12.33 -0.18
C MET A 14 -13.51 -11.76 -0.47
N VAL A 15 -13.94 -10.82 0.36
CA VAL A 15 -15.22 -10.11 0.23
C VAL A 15 -15.03 -8.63 -0.10
N SER A 16 -16.08 -7.98 -0.58
CA SER A 16 -16.08 -6.51 -0.69
C SER A 16 -15.94 -5.87 0.70
N PRO A 17 -15.13 -4.80 0.87
CA PRO A 17 -14.92 -4.15 2.16
C PRO A 17 -16.15 -3.41 2.70
N THR A 18 -17.21 -3.26 1.90
CA THR A 18 -18.49 -2.61 2.25
C THR A 18 -19.65 -3.30 1.52
N PRO A 19 -20.93 -2.95 1.79
CA PRO A 19 -22.06 -3.41 0.99
C PRO A 19 -22.05 -2.99 -0.49
N GLN A 20 -21.15 -2.09 -0.90
CA GLN A 20 -20.96 -1.74 -2.31
C GLN A 20 -20.28 -2.90 -3.03
N THR A 21 -21.04 -3.73 -3.73
CA THR A 21 -20.53 -4.91 -4.44
C THR A 21 -20.17 -4.65 -5.90
N ASN A 22 -20.50 -3.47 -6.45
CA ASN A 22 -20.30 -3.16 -7.87
C ASN A 22 -18.87 -2.68 -8.19
N LEU A 23 -17.87 -3.16 -7.46
CA LEU A 23 -16.47 -2.71 -7.57
C LEU A 23 -15.81 -3.08 -8.91
N LEU A 24 -16.38 -4.03 -9.66
CA LEU A 24 -15.94 -4.37 -11.03
C LEU A 24 -16.39 -3.34 -12.08
N ASN A 25 -17.33 -2.46 -11.75
CA ASN A 25 -17.79 -1.37 -12.61
C ASN A 25 -17.52 -0.01 -11.93
N PRO A 26 -16.26 0.35 -11.63
CA PRO A 26 -15.91 1.52 -10.82
C PRO A 26 -16.21 2.86 -11.49
N ASP A 27 -16.56 2.86 -12.79
CA ASP A 27 -17.00 4.04 -13.53
C ASP A 27 -18.49 4.37 -13.32
N GLU A 28 -19.27 3.44 -12.77
CA GLU A 28 -20.70 3.67 -12.56
C GLU A 28 -20.96 4.72 -11.46
N PRO A 29 -21.92 5.64 -11.68
CA PRO A 29 -22.28 6.64 -10.68
C PRO A 29 -22.64 6.01 -9.34
N GLY A 30 -22.02 6.49 -8.26
CA GLY A 30 -22.30 6.02 -6.90
C GLY A 30 -21.51 4.78 -6.47
N VAL A 31 -20.60 4.26 -7.29
CA VAL A 31 -19.66 3.21 -6.87
C VAL A 31 -18.47 3.80 -6.13
N LEU A 32 -17.83 4.81 -6.70
CA LEU A 32 -16.71 5.53 -6.10
C LEU A 32 -17.10 6.95 -5.66
N GLN A 33 -16.44 7.44 -4.62
CA GLN A 33 -16.67 8.78 -4.06
C GLN A 33 -15.50 9.71 -4.43
N PRO A 34 -15.66 10.61 -5.42
CA PRO A 34 -14.60 11.55 -5.78
C PRO A 34 -14.30 12.54 -4.66
N THR A 35 -13.07 13.05 -4.69
CA THR A 35 -12.63 14.19 -3.87
C THR A 35 -13.45 15.45 -4.17
N GLY A 36 -13.16 16.55 -3.47
CA GLY A 36 -13.84 17.84 -3.66
C GLY A 36 -13.73 18.43 -5.08
N SER A 37 -12.88 17.85 -5.94
CA SER A 37 -12.82 18.20 -7.37
C SER A 37 -14.02 17.71 -8.19
N GLY A 38 -14.80 16.75 -7.68
CA GLY A 38 -15.90 16.10 -8.39
C GLY A 38 -15.47 15.15 -9.50
N ARG A 39 -14.15 15.01 -9.78
CA ARG A 39 -13.63 14.13 -10.82
C ARG A 39 -13.53 12.70 -10.30
N LEU A 40 -14.23 11.77 -10.94
CA LEU A 40 -14.26 10.35 -10.56
C LEU A 40 -12.85 9.75 -10.43
N GLN A 41 -11.94 10.14 -11.33
CA GLN A 41 -10.56 9.64 -11.31
C GLN A 41 -9.88 9.89 -9.96
N SER A 42 -10.21 11.00 -9.28
CA SER A 42 -9.60 11.32 -7.98
C SER A 42 -9.92 10.36 -6.84
N ALA A 43 -10.89 9.47 -7.04
CA ALA A 43 -11.24 8.37 -6.14
C ALA A 43 -10.43 7.09 -6.40
N ARG A 44 -9.71 7.01 -7.53
CA ARG A 44 -8.96 5.81 -7.93
C ARG A 44 -7.53 5.84 -7.42
N PHE A 45 -6.93 4.66 -7.30
CA PHE A 45 -5.52 4.47 -7.04
C PHE A 45 -4.66 5.14 -8.12
N GLY A 46 -3.43 5.54 -7.78
CA GLY A 46 -2.45 6.06 -8.74
C GLY A 46 -2.30 7.58 -8.73
N SER A 47 -1.64 8.14 -9.74
CA SER A 47 -1.40 9.59 -9.90
C SER A 47 -2.64 10.39 -10.36
N THR A 48 -3.76 10.18 -9.68
CA THR A 48 -5.09 10.63 -10.10
C THR A 48 -5.53 11.95 -9.46
N ARG A 49 -4.84 12.37 -8.39
CA ARG A 49 -5.13 13.61 -7.66
C ARG A 49 -4.20 14.73 -8.09
N THR A 50 -4.51 15.94 -7.63
CA THR A 50 -3.70 17.13 -7.87
C THR A 50 -3.61 17.95 -6.59
N VAL A 51 -2.41 18.42 -6.26
CA VAL A 51 -2.16 19.28 -5.08
C VAL A 51 -1.48 20.58 -5.51
N LYS A 52 -1.78 21.66 -4.80
CA LYS A 52 -1.12 22.95 -5.02
C LYS A 52 0.25 22.96 -4.34
N ARG A 53 1.32 23.25 -5.08
CA ARG A 53 2.66 23.51 -4.56
C ARG A 53 3.16 24.85 -5.09
N GLY A 54 3.28 25.83 -4.19
CA GLY A 54 3.51 27.23 -4.58
C GLY A 54 2.40 27.71 -5.53
N ASN A 55 2.79 28.20 -6.70
CA ASN A 55 1.87 28.71 -7.72
C ASN A 55 1.41 27.66 -8.76
N ARG A 56 1.78 26.39 -8.60
CA ARG A 56 1.46 25.34 -9.58
C ARG A 56 0.65 24.21 -8.96
N TYR A 57 -0.19 23.62 -9.78
CA TYR A 57 -0.87 22.36 -9.50
C TYR A 57 -0.01 21.22 -10.04
N VAL A 58 0.33 20.26 -9.18
CA VAL A 58 1.11 19.08 -9.54
C VAL A 58 0.31 17.82 -9.24
N ALA A 59 0.57 16.75 -10.00
CA ALA A 59 -0.03 15.45 -9.72
C ALA A 59 0.30 15.00 -8.28
N SER A 60 -0.65 14.28 -7.68
CA SER A 60 -0.50 13.64 -6.38
C SER A 60 -0.96 12.21 -6.47
N PHE A 61 -0.22 11.32 -5.84
CA PHE A 61 -0.59 9.92 -5.74
C PHE A 61 -1.74 9.73 -4.75
N HIS A 62 -2.59 8.75 -5.04
CA HIS A 62 -3.63 8.23 -4.17
C HIS A 62 -3.32 6.76 -3.89
N GLU A 63 -3.04 6.43 -2.63
CA GLU A 63 -2.54 5.09 -2.21
C GLU A 63 -3.61 3.99 -2.19
N GLY A 64 -4.88 4.35 -2.43
CA GLY A 64 -6.01 3.43 -2.36
C GLY A 64 -7.16 3.86 -3.24
N VAL A 65 -8.36 3.40 -2.89
CA VAL A 65 -9.61 3.71 -3.59
C VAL A 65 -10.65 4.25 -2.62
N ASP A 66 -11.41 5.25 -3.06
CA ASP A 66 -12.49 5.85 -2.27
C ASP A 66 -13.84 5.25 -2.69
N ILE A 67 -14.36 4.30 -1.91
CA ILE A 67 -15.63 3.59 -2.17
C ILE A 67 -16.79 4.38 -1.58
N ALA A 68 -17.82 4.63 -2.37
CA ALA A 68 -19.00 5.38 -1.95
C ALA A 68 -19.95 4.56 -1.07
N PRO A 69 -20.71 5.20 -0.16
CA PRO A 69 -21.73 4.54 0.63
C PRO A 69 -22.95 4.15 -0.21
N THR A 70 -23.55 3.04 0.17
CA THR A 70 -24.83 2.54 -0.36
C THR A 70 -26.02 3.06 0.45
N ALA A 71 -25.81 3.43 1.72
CA ALA A 71 -26.86 3.92 2.61
C ALA A 71 -26.42 5.13 3.45
N ARG A 72 -27.40 5.97 3.78
CA ARG A 72 -27.22 7.16 4.63
C ARG A 72 -28.38 7.33 5.60
N ASP A 73 -28.09 7.94 6.76
CA ASP A 73 -29.10 8.33 7.73
C ASP A 73 -29.78 9.66 7.37
N ARG A 74 -30.74 10.10 8.19
CA ARG A 74 -31.48 11.37 8.00
C ARG A 74 -30.60 12.63 8.10
N ARG A 75 -29.39 12.52 8.65
CA ARG A 75 -28.40 13.59 8.76
C ARG A 75 -27.39 13.56 7.60
N GLY A 76 -27.54 12.60 6.68
CA GLY A 76 -26.67 12.39 5.53
C GLY A 76 -25.37 11.66 5.86
N ALA A 77 -25.21 11.12 7.08
CA ALA A 77 -24.05 10.32 7.45
C ALA A 77 -24.14 8.93 6.81
N ALA A 78 -23.01 8.40 6.34
CA ALA A 78 -22.94 7.03 5.82
C ALA A 78 -23.23 6.02 6.95
N THR A 79 -23.95 4.95 6.63
CA THR A 79 -24.33 3.90 7.59
C THR A 79 -23.74 2.54 7.25
N ASP A 80 -23.01 2.45 6.15
CA ASP A 80 -22.42 1.21 5.65
C ASP A 80 -21.45 0.62 6.67
N PRO A 81 -21.59 -0.67 7.04
CA PRO A 81 -20.55 -1.37 7.77
C PRO A 81 -19.30 -1.48 6.89
N VAL A 82 -18.14 -1.32 7.52
CA VAL A 82 -16.84 -1.60 6.91
C VAL A 82 -16.33 -2.91 7.49
N VAL A 83 -15.96 -3.84 6.63
CA VAL A 83 -15.61 -5.22 7.01
C VAL A 83 -14.18 -5.58 6.61
N ALA A 84 -13.58 -6.52 7.33
CA ALA A 84 -12.34 -7.15 6.92
C ALA A 84 -12.57 -7.90 5.59
N VAL A 85 -11.68 -7.70 4.62
CA VAL A 85 -11.85 -8.31 3.29
C VAL A 85 -11.40 -9.76 3.25
N ALA A 86 -10.49 -10.14 4.15
CA ALA A 86 -9.88 -11.46 4.21
C ALA A 86 -9.49 -11.78 5.66
N ALA A 87 -9.19 -13.06 5.94
CA ALA A 87 -8.71 -13.48 7.25
C ALA A 87 -7.38 -12.80 7.61
N GLY A 88 -7.17 -12.47 8.88
CA GLY A 88 -5.94 -11.82 9.33
C GLY A 88 -6.00 -11.40 10.80
N HIS A 89 -5.15 -10.45 11.17
CA HIS A 89 -5.19 -9.81 12.48
C HIS A 89 -5.11 -8.30 12.39
N VAL A 90 -5.82 -7.61 13.28
CA VAL A 90 -5.72 -6.16 13.43
C VAL A 90 -4.30 -5.82 13.89
N ALA A 91 -3.52 -5.18 13.04
CA ALA A 91 -2.13 -4.83 13.35
C ALA A 91 -2.03 -3.45 14.02
N PHE A 92 -2.91 -2.54 13.63
CA PHE A 92 -2.94 -1.17 14.15
C PHE A 92 -4.35 -0.57 14.05
N LEU A 93 -4.66 0.37 14.95
CA LEU A 93 -5.81 1.25 14.77
C LEU A 93 -5.52 2.65 15.31
N ASN A 94 -6.11 3.65 14.67
CA ASN A 94 -6.22 4.99 15.20
C ASN A 94 -7.70 5.30 15.48
N ASN A 95 -8.06 5.47 16.75
CA ASN A 95 -9.43 5.84 17.11
C ASN A 95 -9.66 7.36 17.17
N SER A 96 -8.62 8.17 16.93
CA SER A 96 -8.73 9.63 16.92
C SER A 96 -9.06 10.17 15.53
N GLY A 97 -10.29 10.69 15.35
CA GLY A 97 -10.77 11.20 14.06
C GLY A 97 -9.99 12.39 13.50
N GLY A 98 -9.30 13.17 14.35
CA GLY A 98 -8.44 14.28 13.95
C GLY A 98 -6.94 13.98 14.04
N GLY A 99 -6.56 12.75 14.42
CA GLY A 99 -5.17 12.38 14.64
C GLY A 99 -4.36 12.19 13.35
N SER A 100 -5.02 11.87 12.24
CA SER A 100 -4.40 11.49 10.97
C SER A 100 -5.19 12.03 9.77
N SER A 101 -4.53 12.14 8.61
CA SER A 101 -5.23 12.38 7.34
C SER A 101 -6.20 11.26 6.99
N TYR A 102 -5.92 10.04 7.46
CA TYR A 102 -6.84 8.90 7.37
C TYR A 102 -8.02 8.95 8.37
N GLY A 103 -8.03 9.93 9.30
CA GLY A 103 -9.04 9.99 10.35
C GLY A 103 -8.97 8.80 11.29
N LYS A 104 -10.13 8.23 11.64
CA LYS A 104 -10.19 6.92 12.28
C LYS A 104 -9.92 5.84 11.25
N TYR A 105 -9.00 4.94 11.54
CA TYR A 105 -8.67 3.85 10.62
C TYR A 105 -8.19 2.60 11.33
N VAL A 106 -8.33 1.47 10.63
CA VAL A 106 -7.86 0.15 11.05
C VAL A 106 -6.91 -0.38 9.99
N VAL A 107 -5.82 -1.01 10.40
CA VAL A 107 -4.92 -1.78 9.53
C VAL A 107 -5.01 -3.24 9.92
N VAL A 108 -5.29 -4.10 8.94
CA VAL A 108 -5.29 -5.56 9.09
C VAL A 108 -4.08 -6.10 8.35
N GLU A 109 -3.34 -7.01 8.98
CA GLU A 109 -2.28 -7.77 8.33
C GLU A 109 -2.80 -9.17 8.01
N HIS A 110 -2.60 -9.57 6.76
CA HIS A 110 -3.04 -10.84 6.18
C HIS A 110 -1.80 -11.72 5.95
N PRO A 111 -1.65 -12.83 6.69
CA PRO A 111 -0.63 -13.84 6.43
C PRO A 111 -0.72 -14.37 4.99
N ASP A 112 0.32 -14.14 4.19
CA ASP A 112 0.40 -14.60 2.80
C ASP A 112 1.74 -15.32 2.56
N PRO A 113 1.80 -16.65 2.73
CA PRO A 113 3.03 -17.42 2.56
C PRO A 113 3.52 -17.48 1.11
N SER A 114 2.72 -17.06 0.11
CA SER A 114 3.19 -16.98 -1.29
C SER A 114 4.33 -15.98 -1.45
N LEU A 115 4.40 -14.97 -0.58
CA LEU A 115 5.47 -13.98 -0.54
C LEU A 115 6.71 -14.46 0.22
N GLY A 116 6.64 -15.66 0.80
CA GLY A 116 7.71 -16.32 1.55
C GLY A 116 7.45 -16.38 3.06
N THR A 117 8.42 -16.95 3.76
CA THR A 117 8.39 -17.12 5.23
C THR A 117 9.64 -16.53 5.86
N ILE A 118 9.48 -15.89 7.00
CA ILE A 118 10.50 -15.18 7.76
C ILE A 118 10.94 -16.08 8.92
N PRO A 119 12.18 -16.58 8.95
CA PRO A 119 12.67 -17.40 10.06
C PRO A 119 12.68 -16.61 11.38
N ARG A 120 12.20 -17.23 12.45
CA ARG A 120 12.26 -16.72 13.81
C ARG A 120 13.51 -17.25 14.53
N ARG A 121 13.95 -16.54 15.57
CA ARG A 121 15.11 -16.96 16.38
C ARG A 121 14.90 -18.25 17.16
N ASP A 122 13.65 -18.58 17.47
CA ASP A 122 13.23 -19.79 18.20
C ASP A 122 13.14 -21.04 17.28
N GLY A 123 13.50 -20.92 16.00
CA GLY A 123 13.42 -22.00 15.01
C GLY A 123 12.07 -22.09 14.29
N GLY A 124 11.09 -21.27 14.66
CA GLY A 124 9.83 -21.13 13.91
C GLY A 124 9.99 -20.28 12.64
N ALA A 125 8.88 -20.08 11.93
CA ALA A 125 8.81 -19.14 10.82
C ALA A 125 7.44 -18.44 10.79
N ASP A 126 7.44 -17.14 10.50
CA ASP A 126 6.23 -16.37 10.28
C ASP A 126 5.99 -16.20 8.77
N PRO A 127 4.76 -16.31 8.25
CA PRO A 127 4.50 -15.96 6.86
C PRO A 127 4.74 -14.47 6.63
N ALA A 128 5.12 -14.11 5.41
CA ALA A 128 5.06 -12.73 4.94
C ALA A 128 3.63 -12.18 5.07
N VAL A 129 3.49 -10.86 5.18
CA VAL A 129 2.18 -10.21 5.42
C VAL A 129 1.87 -9.11 4.43
N VAL A 130 0.65 -9.12 3.92
CA VAL A 130 0.05 -8.03 3.15
C VAL A 130 -0.82 -7.22 4.10
N TYR A 131 -0.78 -5.89 4.03
CA TYR A 131 -1.69 -5.08 4.81
C TYR A 131 -2.92 -4.68 3.98
N THR A 132 -4.04 -4.49 4.66
CA THR A 132 -5.14 -3.66 4.17
C THR A 132 -5.41 -2.53 5.17
N LEU A 133 -5.85 -1.38 4.66
CA LEU A 133 -6.15 -0.20 5.47
C LEU A 133 -7.56 0.29 5.19
N TYR A 134 -8.30 0.59 6.26
CA TYR A 134 -9.70 1.00 6.23
C TYR A 134 -9.85 2.34 6.93
N ALA A 135 -10.00 3.44 6.17
CA ALA A 135 -9.94 4.80 6.70
C ALA A 135 -11.25 5.58 6.62
N HIS A 136 -11.20 6.78 7.21
CA HIS A 136 -12.29 7.74 7.34
C HIS A 136 -13.49 7.24 8.14
N LEU A 137 -13.31 6.22 8.98
CA LEU A 137 -14.40 5.59 9.72
C LEU A 137 -15.11 6.59 10.64
N ALA A 138 -16.43 6.47 10.75
CA ALA A 138 -17.21 7.22 11.73
C ALA A 138 -16.91 6.73 13.15
N ASP A 139 -16.82 5.41 13.31
CA ASP A 139 -16.43 4.70 14.51
C ASP A 139 -15.74 3.38 14.18
N ILE A 140 -15.04 2.85 15.17
CA ILE A 140 -14.43 1.52 15.14
C ILE A 140 -15.29 0.64 16.04
N ARG A 141 -15.64 -0.55 15.55
CA ARG A 141 -16.53 -1.49 16.23
C ARG A 141 -15.96 -1.86 17.60
N PHE A 142 -16.82 -1.95 18.60
CA PHE A 142 -16.41 -2.41 19.93
C PHE A 142 -15.77 -3.80 19.86
N GLY A 143 -14.64 -3.96 20.54
CA GLY A 143 -13.86 -5.20 20.55
C GLY A 143 -12.59 -5.11 19.71
N ILE A 144 -12.64 -4.42 18.56
CA ILE A 144 -11.52 -4.26 17.62
C ILE A 144 -10.32 -3.62 18.33
N ARG A 145 -9.23 -4.37 18.39
CA ARG A 145 -7.97 -3.97 19.05
C ARG A 145 -6.76 -4.65 18.38
N PRO A 146 -5.55 -4.05 18.45
CA PRO A 146 -4.35 -4.70 17.94
C PRO A 146 -4.17 -6.12 18.50
N GLY A 147 -3.81 -7.07 17.63
CA GLY A 147 -3.66 -8.49 17.90
C GLY A 147 -4.95 -9.31 17.79
N GLN A 148 -6.11 -8.69 17.58
CA GLN A 148 -7.36 -9.43 17.36
C GLN A 148 -7.39 -10.08 15.98
N SER A 149 -7.69 -11.38 15.91
CA SER A 149 -8.02 -12.08 14.67
C SER A 149 -9.35 -11.61 14.10
N VAL A 150 -9.41 -11.52 12.78
CA VAL A 150 -10.61 -11.18 12.01
C VAL A 150 -10.77 -12.16 10.86
N GLU A 151 -12.01 -12.48 10.54
CA GLU A 151 -12.41 -13.29 9.39
C GLU A 151 -13.01 -12.40 8.28
N PRO A 152 -13.06 -12.88 7.02
CA PRO A 152 -13.73 -12.15 5.95
C PRO A 152 -15.17 -11.81 6.35
N GLY A 153 -15.55 -10.53 6.22
CA GLY A 153 -16.89 -10.04 6.59
C GLY A 153 -17.04 -9.56 8.04
N ASP A 154 -16.04 -9.77 8.90
CA ASP A 154 -16.07 -9.22 10.26
C ASP A 154 -16.10 -7.69 10.24
N VAL A 155 -17.07 -7.10 10.97
CA VAL A 155 -17.27 -5.65 11.01
C VAL A 155 -16.16 -4.97 11.81
N LEU A 156 -15.38 -4.14 11.13
CA LEU A 156 -14.31 -3.32 11.71
C LEU A 156 -14.84 -1.98 12.24
N GLY A 157 -15.90 -1.46 11.64
CA GLY A 157 -16.48 -0.17 12.01
C GLY A 157 -17.57 0.28 11.04
N THR A 158 -17.89 1.57 11.06
CA THR A 158 -18.87 2.18 10.16
C THR A 158 -18.19 3.24 9.30
N MET A 159 -18.56 3.26 8.01
CA MET A 159 -18.06 4.24 7.05
C MET A 159 -18.35 5.67 7.53
N GLY A 160 -17.44 6.60 7.28
CA GLY A 160 -17.61 7.98 7.71
C GLY A 160 -16.86 9.00 6.85
N ALA A 161 -16.52 10.10 7.50
CA ALA A 161 -15.81 11.23 6.90
C ALA A 161 -14.74 11.81 7.86
N THR A 162 -14.22 11.00 8.80
CA THR A 162 -13.23 11.51 9.75
C THR A 162 -11.90 11.76 9.05
N SER A 163 -11.27 12.90 9.32
CA SER A 163 -9.92 13.23 8.84
C SER A 163 -9.40 14.46 9.58
N ASN A 164 -8.09 14.73 9.45
CA ASN A 164 -7.50 16.01 9.83
C ASN A 164 -7.31 16.98 8.64
N THR A 165 -7.90 16.65 7.47
CA THR A 165 -7.75 17.47 6.26
C THR A 165 -8.42 18.83 6.43
N ARG A 166 -7.91 19.83 5.71
CA ARG A 166 -8.50 21.18 5.67
C ARG A 166 -8.78 21.57 4.22
N PRO A 167 -10.06 21.77 3.82
CA PRO A 167 -11.26 21.62 4.64
C PRO A 167 -11.54 20.16 5.06
N PRO A 168 -12.32 19.94 6.14
CA PRO A 168 -12.79 18.60 6.51
C PRO A 168 -13.58 17.93 5.39
N ILE A 169 -13.63 16.60 5.40
CA ILE A 169 -14.50 15.84 4.51
C ILE A 169 -15.96 16.03 5.00
N PRO A 170 -16.87 16.59 4.19
CA PRO A 170 -18.27 16.75 4.58
C PRO A 170 -18.97 15.38 4.56
N LEU A 171 -20.04 15.23 5.33
CA LEU A 171 -20.82 13.98 5.39
C LEU A 171 -21.31 13.52 4.01
N SER A 172 -21.68 14.46 3.13
CA SER A 172 -22.08 14.17 1.74
C SER A 172 -20.98 13.51 0.90
N ARG A 173 -19.72 13.58 1.33
CA ARG A 173 -18.58 12.89 0.73
C ARG A 173 -17.98 11.83 1.65
N SER A 174 -18.77 11.30 2.60
CA SER A 174 -18.37 10.10 3.35
C SER A 174 -18.02 8.98 2.37
N HIS A 175 -16.96 8.24 2.67
CA HIS A 175 -16.46 7.13 1.87
C HIS A 175 -15.60 6.22 2.74
N LEU A 176 -15.37 5.00 2.24
CA LEU A 176 -14.26 4.20 2.71
C LEU A 176 -13.06 4.52 1.83
N HIS A 177 -11.97 4.99 2.43
CA HIS A 177 -10.66 4.92 1.78
C HIS A 177 -10.03 3.57 2.10
N TRP A 178 -9.88 2.74 1.07
CA TRP A 178 -9.40 1.37 1.17
C TRP A 178 -8.06 1.19 0.45
N GLU A 179 -7.07 0.65 1.15
CA GLU A 179 -5.75 0.32 0.59
C GLU A 179 -5.47 -1.18 0.76
N ILE A 180 -4.65 -1.73 -0.13
CA ILE A 180 -3.98 -3.02 0.00
C ILE A 180 -2.51 -2.82 -0.38
N GLY A 181 -1.56 -3.42 0.33
CA GLY A 181 -0.16 -3.27 -0.06
C GLY A 181 0.85 -3.93 0.88
N LEU A 182 2.10 -3.47 0.76
CA LEU A 182 3.23 -3.99 1.52
C LEU A 182 3.90 -2.90 2.39
N MET A 183 4.46 -3.33 3.52
CA MET A 183 5.23 -2.46 4.40
C MET A 183 6.68 -2.33 3.89
N LEU A 184 7.19 -1.12 3.77
CA LEU A 184 8.54 -0.90 3.23
C LEU A 184 9.63 -1.38 4.19
N HIS A 185 9.45 -1.16 5.49
CA HIS A 185 10.47 -1.47 6.50
C HIS A 185 9.88 -1.85 7.87
N GLY A 186 10.30 -2.97 8.46
CA GLY A 186 9.82 -3.45 9.77
C GLY A 186 10.39 -2.69 10.99
N ARG A 187 11.37 -1.81 10.78
CA ARG A 187 12.00 -0.96 11.81
C ARG A 187 11.78 0.54 11.61
N PHE A 188 10.73 0.92 10.89
CA PHE A 188 10.42 2.33 10.60
C PHE A 188 10.31 3.18 11.87
N ASP A 189 9.68 2.64 12.91
CA ASP A 189 9.53 3.33 14.18
C ASP A 189 10.85 3.45 14.98
N ALA A 190 11.70 2.43 14.90
CA ALA A 190 13.04 2.51 15.49
C ALA A 190 13.88 3.60 14.82
N ARG A 191 13.83 3.68 13.49
CA ARG A 191 14.47 4.74 12.71
C ARG A 191 13.99 6.13 13.14
N ALA A 192 12.68 6.31 13.31
CA ALA A 192 12.11 7.59 13.74
C ALA A 192 12.62 8.00 15.13
N ARG A 193 12.70 7.06 16.08
CA ARG A 193 13.28 7.31 17.41
C ARG A 193 14.74 7.73 17.35
N GLU A 194 15.56 7.03 16.55
CA GLU A 194 16.97 7.38 16.35
C GLU A 194 17.13 8.79 15.75
N GLN A 195 16.20 9.20 14.89
CA GLN A 195 16.15 10.54 14.29
C GLN A 195 15.47 11.59 15.18
N LYS A 196 15.00 11.22 16.37
CA LYS A 196 14.21 12.07 17.27
C LYS A 196 12.99 12.69 16.56
N ALA A 197 12.43 11.99 15.59
CA ALA A 197 11.25 12.39 14.84
C ALA A 197 9.97 11.88 15.52
N SER A 198 8.89 12.67 15.45
CA SER A 198 7.57 12.22 15.92
C SER A 198 7.01 11.14 14.99
N ASN A 199 6.58 10.02 15.57
CA ASN A 199 5.96 8.92 14.83
C ASN A 199 4.85 8.25 15.65
N PRO A 200 3.68 8.90 15.82
CA PRO A 200 2.60 8.39 16.67
C PRO A 200 1.96 7.10 16.14
N PHE A 201 2.27 6.69 14.90
CA PHE A 201 1.67 5.54 14.22
C PHE A 201 2.62 4.33 14.12
N GLY A 202 3.80 4.40 14.73
CA GLY A 202 4.75 3.29 14.74
C GLY A 202 5.13 2.82 13.33
N ASN A 203 5.20 1.50 13.13
CA ASN A 203 5.52 0.92 11.83
C ASN A 203 4.36 1.05 10.81
N HIS A 204 3.13 1.31 11.26
CA HIS A 204 1.95 1.48 10.41
C HIS A 204 1.69 2.95 10.05
N ASN A 205 2.75 3.77 10.09
CA ASN A 205 2.74 5.12 9.54
C ASN A 205 2.60 5.06 8.00
N GLY A 206 1.76 5.91 7.40
CA GLY A 206 1.57 5.97 5.94
C GLY A 206 2.86 6.24 5.13
N GLY A 207 3.92 6.78 5.76
CA GLY A 207 5.25 6.87 5.13
C GLY A 207 5.97 5.51 4.94
N ASN A 208 5.47 4.45 5.57
CA ASN A 208 5.99 3.09 5.55
C ASN A 208 5.03 2.10 4.84
N LEU A 209 3.82 2.53 4.49
CA LEU A 209 2.81 1.73 3.82
C LEU A 209 2.77 2.12 2.34
N TYR A 210 2.94 1.14 1.45
CA TYR A 210 2.98 1.38 0.00
C TYR A 210 1.92 0.51 -0.66
N GLY A 211 0.94 1.17 -1.30
CA GLY A 211 -0.23 0.52 -1.85
C GLY A 211 -0.01 -0.12 -3.21
N LEU A 212 -0.86 -1.08 -3.54
CA LEU A 212 -1.14 -1.62 -4.86
C LEU A 212 -2.54 -1.15 -5.29
N ASP A 213 -2.92 -1.32 -6.56
CA ASP A 213 -4.27 -0.97 -6.99
C ASP A 213 -5.30 -1.95 -6.39
N PRO A 214 -6.14 -1.52 -5.43
CA PRO A 214 -7.06 -2.44 -4.77
C PRO A 214 -8.16 -2.95 -5.69
N LEU A 215 -8.58 -2.15 -6.67
CA LEU A 215 -9.62 -2.55 -7.63
C LEU A 215 -9.09 -3.52 -8.67
N ASP A 216 -7.85 -3.31 -9.12
CA ASP A 216 -7.19 -4.25 -10.05
C ASP A 216 -6.95 -5.60 -9.37
N PHE A 217 -6.45 -5.61 -8.13
CA PHE A 217 -6.32 -6.85 -7.34
C PHE A 217 -7.67 -7.53 -7.14
N TYR A 218 -8.71 -6.77 -6.74
CA TYR A 218 -10.07 -7.29 -6.58
C TYR A 218 -10.62 -7.92 -7.87
N ALA A 219 -10.42 -7.26 -9.02
CA ALA A 219 -10.84 -7.77 -10.32
C ALA A 219 -10.05 -9.00 -10.75
N ALA A 220 -8.74 -9.05 -10.49
CA ALA A 220 -7.89 -10.20 -10.78
C ALA A 220 -8.30 -11.41 -9.93
N HIS A 221 -8.52 -11.21 -8.65
CA HIS A 221 -8.97 -12.25 -7.73
C HIS A 221 -10.39 -12.75 -8.07
N THR A 222 -11.32 -11.88 -8.48
CA THR A 222 -12.68 -12.31 -8.86
C THR A 222 -12.65 -13.24 -10.08
N ARG A 223 -11.68 -13.06 -10.98
CA ARG A 223 -11.45 -13.94 -12.14
C ARG A 223 -10.76 -15.25 -11.76
N ASP A 224 -9.91 -15.23 -10.74
CA ASP A 224 -9.18 -16.39 -10.23
C ASP A 224 -9.09 -16.33 -8.69
N PRO A 225 -10.02 -16.97 -7.96
CA PRO A 225 -9.98 -17.01 -6.51
C PRO A 225 -8.73 -17.69 -5.92
N GLY A 226 -7.99 -18.44 -6.73
CA GLY A 226 -6.71 -19.04 -6.35
C GLY A 226 -5.52 -18.09 -6.47
N LEU A 227 -5.71 -16.88 -7.01
CA LEU A 227 -4.65 -15.89 -7.21
C LEU A 227 -3.97 -15.54 -5.89
N THR A 228 -2.66 -15.76 -5.83
CA THR A 228 -1.83 -15.37 -4.70
C THR A 228 -1.29 -13.95 -4.86
N MET A 229 -0.91 -13.28 -3.77
CA MET A 229 -0.29 -11.95 -3.88
C MET A 229 1.03 -11.99 -4.64
N ALA A 230 1.83 -13.06 -4.50
CA ALA A 230 3.07 -13.21 -5.25
C ALA A 230 2.83 -13.27 -6.77
N THR A 231 1.81 -14.02 -7.21
CA THR A 231 1.41 -14.09 -8.62
C THR A 231 0.89 -12.75 -9.11
N TYR A 232 0.07 -12.06 -8.31
CA TYR A 232 -0.43 -10.74 -8.66
C TYR A 232 0.73 -9.73 -8.83
N LEU A 233 1.63 -9.61 -7.85
CA LEU A 233 2.78 -8.71 -7.92
C LEU A 233 3.69 -8.99 -9.14
N ALA A 234 3.82 -10.26 -9.55
CA ALA A 234 4.57 -10.62 -10.74
C ALA A 234 3.91 -10.14 -12.05
N SER A 235 2.60 -9.90 -12.05
CA SER A 235 1.86 -9.31 -13.18
C SER A 235 1.87 -7.78 -13.21
N VAL A 236 2.17 -7.13 -12.08
CA VAL A 236 2.24 -5.66 -12.02
C VAL A 236 3.45 -5.17 -12.81
N PRO A 237 3.28 -4.32 -13.83
CA PRO A 237 4.41 -3.82 -14.59
C PRO A 237 5.23 -2.81 -13.76
N PRO A 238 6.57 -2.81 -13.87
CA PRO A 238 7.38 -1.81 -13.20
C PRO A 238 7.27 -0.44 -13.90
N ALA A 239 6.99 0.59 -13.11
CA ALA A 239 7.01 1.98 -13.59
C ALA A 239 8.44 2.47 -13.82
N PHE A 240 9.39 2.00 -13.01
CA PHE A 240 10.80 2.33 -13.17
C PHE A 240 11.70 1.28 -12.52
N GLU A 241 12.95 1.26 -12.98
CA GLU A 241 14.00 0.39 -12.49
C GLU A 241 15.19 1.22 -12.03
N ILE A 242 15.81 0.79 -10.93
CA ILE A 242 16.89 1.54 -10.28
C ILE A 242 18.02 0.61 -9.87
N ALA A 243 19.23 1.17 -9.80
CA ALA A 243 20.34 0.58 -9.07
C ALA A 243 20.55 1.37 -7.78
N VAL A 244 20.74 0.67 -6.66
CA VAL A 244 21.04 1.27 -5.37
C VAL A 244 22.23 0.56 -4.71
N ARG A 245 23.02 1.30 -3.95
CA ARG A 245 24.10 0.75 -3.12
C ARG A 245 23.67 0.79 -1.66
N GLY A 246 23.68 -0.36 -0.99
CA GLY A 246 23.32 -0.43 0.42
C GLY A 246 23.36 -1.85 0.97
N ARG A 247 22.85 -2.00 2.19
CA ARG A 247 22.69 -3.32 2.83
C ARG A 247 21.53 -4.08 2.19
N THR A 248 21.42 -5.38 2.48
CA THR A 248 20.22 -6.16 2.13
C THR A 248 18.99 -5.48 2.74
N PRO A 249 18.02 -5.02 1.93
CA PRO A 249 16.80 -4.39 2.42
C PRO A 249 16.03 -5.33 3.34
N ASP A 250 15.52 -4.82 4.46
CA ASP A 250 14.58 -5.55 5.31
C ASP A 250 13.34 -6.00 4.51
N PHE A 251 12.93 -5.21 3.53
CA PHE A 251 11.86 -5.54 2.60
C PHE A 251 11.99 -6.95 2.01
N PHE A 252 13.17 -7.34 1.52
CA PHE A 252 13.38 -8.69 0.94
C PHE A 252 13.58 -9.78 1.99
N ARG A 253 13.79 -9.42 3.26
CA ARG A 253 13.68 -10.38 4.37
C ARG A 253 12.23 -10.65 4.73
N ARG A 254 11.38 -9.62 4.67
CA ARG A 254 9.94 -9.69 4.90
C ARG A 254 9.17 -10.34 3.74
N TYR A 255 9.66 -10.15 2.52
CA TYR A 255 9.08 -10.67 1.28
C TYR A 255 10.13 -11.44 0.45
N PRO A 256 10.64 -12.59 0.93
CA PRO A 256 11.72 -13.31 0.25
C PRO A 256 11.43 -13.69 -1.19
N ALA A 257 10.17 -13.98 -1.54
CA ALA A 257 9.79 -14.36 -2.90
C ALA A 257 10.00 -13.24 -3.95
N LEU A 258 10.14 -11.99 -3.50
CA LEU A 258 10.39 -10.83 -4.37
C LEU A 258 11.88 -10.65 -4.69
N TRP A 259 12.79 -11.33 -3.98
CA TRP A 259 14.20 -11.39 -4.35
C TRP A 259 14.43 -12.47 -5.42
N LYS A 260 15.22 -12.15 -6.45
CA LYS A 260 15.47 -13.03 -7.60
C LYS A 260 16.96 -13.34 -7.72
N GLY A 261 17.27 -14.60 -8.02
CA GLY A 261 18.63 -15.08 -8.23
C GLY A 261 19.37 -15.39 -6.92
N LEU A 262 20.70 -15.28 -6.97
CA LEU A 262 21.57 -15.59 -5.82
C LEU A 262 21.32 -14.63 -4.65
N PRO A 263 21.61 -15.04 -3.41
CA PRO A 263 21.57 -14.15 -2.25
C PRO A 263 22.34 -12.84 -2.49
N HIS A 264 21.92 -11.77 -1.81
CA HIS A 264 22.60 -10.48 -1.91
C HIS A 264 24.08 -10.61 -1.54
N ASP A 265 24.96 -10.21 -2.47
CA ASP A 265 26.41 -10.39 -2.36
C ASP A 265 27.14 -9.22 -1.66
N GLY A 266 26.38 -8.20 -1.23
CA GLY A 266 26.91 -6.97 -0.64
C GLY A 266 27.24 -5.88 -1.67
N GLY A 267 27.07 -6.17 -2.96
CA GLY A 267 27.21 -5.25 -4.07
C GLY A 267 25.98 -4.35 -4.27
N PRO A 268 25.92 -3.62 -5.41
CA PRO A 268 24.72 -2.87 -5.78
C PRO A 268 23.52 -3.78 -6.09
N ILE A 269 22.33 -3.27 -5.80
CA ILE A 269 21.05 -3.97 -5.95
C ILE A 269 20.29 -3.33 -7.10
N HIS A 270 19.78 -4.14 -8.03
CA HIS A 270 18.76 -3.73 -9.00
C HIS A 270 17.38 -3.92 -8.37
N LEU A 271 16.49 -2.94 -8.57
CA LEU A 271 15.10 -2.99 -8.14
C LEU A 271 14.18 -2.60 -9.29
N ALA A 272 13.12 -3.40 -9.48
CA ALA A 272 11.96 -3.02 -10.28
C ALA A 272 10.87 -2.48 -9.35
N VAL A 273 10.31 -1.31 -9.65
CA VAL A 273 9.46 -0.55 -8.72
C VAL A 273 8.14 -0.13 -9.39
N SER A 274 7.04 -0.29 -8.69
CA SER A 274 5.70 0.15 -9.14
C SER A 274 5.56 1.68 -9.14
N GLU A 275 4.47 2.20 -9.72
CA GLU A 275 4.15 3.65 -9.68
C GLU A 275 4.05 4.20 -8.24
N SER A 276 3.50 3.40 -7.31
CA SER A 276 3.36 3.75 -5.90
C SER A 276 4.68 3.72 -5.12
N GLY A 277 5.71 3.05 -5.65
CA GLY A 277 6.99 2.85 -4.97
C GLY A 277 7.13 1.50 -4.25
N VAL A 278 6.26 0.53 -4.50
CA VAL A 278 6.44 -0.85 -4.02
C VAL A 278 7.57 -1.50 -4.81
N PRO A 279 8.62 -2.04 -4.15
CA PRO A 279 9.57 -2.91 -4.84
C PRO A 279 8.87 -4.19 -5.31
N LEU A 280 8.75 -4.37 -6.63
CA LEU A 280 8.12 -5.53 -7.26
C LEU A 280 9.11 -6.70 -7.38
N SER A 281 10.39 -6.40 -7.56
CA SER A 281 11.46 -7.38 -7.43
C SER A 281 12.80 -6.72 -7.09
N GLY A 282 13.73 -7.52 -6.56
CA GLY A 282 15.11 -7.13 -6.37
C GLY A 282 16.08 -8.25 -6.70
N ARG A 283 17.29 -7.90 -7.12
CA ARG A 283 18.39 -8.84 -7.39
C ARG A 283 19.74 -8.15 -7.27
N ASN A 284 20.82 -8.92 -7.27
CA ASN A 284 22.16 -8.37 -7.50
C ASN A 284 22.19 -7.64 -8.85
N ALA A 285 22.76 -6.44 -8.87
CA ALA A 285 22.93 -5.67 -10.09
C ALA A 285 23.93 -6.36 -11.03
N SER A 286 23.67 -6.28 -12.33
CA SER A 286 24.58 -6.76 -13.38
C SER A 286 25.79 -5.84 -13.54
N PRO A 287 26.88 -6.29 -14.18
CA PRO A 287 28.06 -5.46 -14.43
C PRO A 287 27.73 -4.12 -15.13
N ASP A 288 26.83 -4.12 -16.11
CA ASP A 288 26.42 -2.91 -16.84
C ASP A 288 25.66 -1.92 -15.94
N GLU A 289 24.78 -2.43 -15.07
CA GLU A 289 24.04 -1.60 -14.12
C GLU A 289 24.96 -1.03 -13.02
N ILE A 290 25.97 -1.79 -12.60
CA ILE A 290 27.02 -1.33 -11.68
C ILE A 290 27.84 -0.22 -12.34
N GLN A 291 28.22 -0.39 -13.61
CA GLN A 291 28.92 0.63 -14.37
C GLN A 291 28.06 1.89 -14.53
N GLN A 292 26.78 1.74 -14.86
CA GLN A 292 25.84 2.85 -14.97
C GLN A 292 25.68 3.56 -13.63
N LEU A 293 25.57 2.85 -12.51
CA LEU A 293 25.52 3.43 -11.18
C LEU A 293 26.79 4.25 -10.86
N GLY A 294 27.96 3.69 -11.19
CA GLY A 294 29.26 4.29 -10.89
C GLY A 294 29.47 4.50 -9.38
N ASN A 295 29.95 5.69 -9.02
CA ASN A 295 30.21 6.05 -7.61
C ASN A 295 28.97 6.61 -6.88
N ARG A 296 27.81 6.63 -7.53
CA ARG A 296 26.58 7.17 -6.94
C ARG A 296 25.99 6.15 -5.97
N ARG A 297 25.22 6.65 -4.99
CA ARG A 297 24.43 5.78 -4.09
C ARG A 297 23.22 5.17 -4.79
N GLN A 298 22.67 5.86 -5.78
CA GLN A 298 21.48 5.45 -6.48
C GLN A 298 21.45 6.02 -7.90
N ALA A 299 20.86 5.29 -8.83
CA ALA A 299 20.68 5.69 -10.23
C ALA A 299 19.35 5.14 -10.77
N VAL A 300 18.67 5.94 -11.58
CA VAL A 300 17.54 5.47 -12.38
C VAL A 300 18.09 4.82 -13.65
N LEU A 301 17.69 3.58 -13.90
CA LEU A 301 18.17 2.76 -15.02
C LEU A 301 17.18 2.81 -16.19
N ARG A 302 15.90 2.53 -15.89
CA ARG A 302 14.81 2.49 -16.87
C ARG A 302 13.57 3.16 -16.30
N VAL A 303 12.76 3.76 -17.16
CA VAL A 303 11.45 4.31 -16.81
C VAL A 303 10.47 3.93 -17.90
N ASP A 304 9.34 3.34 -17.50
CA ASP A 304 8.17 3.16 -18.33
C ASP A 304 7.22 4.34 -18.07
N SER A 305 7.12 5.26 -19.04
CA SER A 305 6.35 6.50 -18.83
C SER A 305 4.84 6.28 -18.83
N ASP A 306 4.37 5.21 -19.48
CA ASP A 306 2.95 4.89 -19.52
C ASP A 306 2.50 4.30 -18.18
N VAL A 307 3.32 3.43 -17.59
CA VAL A 307 3.07 2.86 -16.26
C VAL A 307 3.32 3.88 -15.14
N LEU A 308 4.33 4.75 -15.26
CA LEU A 308 4.59 5.82 -14.29
C LEU A 308 3.47 6.88 -14.25
N GLY A 309 2.66 6.95 -15.31
CA GLY A 309 1.54 7.86 -15.43
C GLY A 309 1.94 9.32 -15.19
N ARG A 310 1.17 10.02 -14.36
CA ARG A 310 1.42 11.44 -14.05
C ARG A 310 2.52 11.65 -13.00
N ASN A 311 3.19 10.59 -12.55
CA ASN A 311 4.30 10.63 -11.59
C ASN A 311 3.96 11.41 -10.30
N GLY A 312 2.76 11.19 -9.77
CA GLY A 312 2.20 11.87 -8.60
C GLY A 312 2.87 11.49 -7.28
N ARG A 313 3.52 10.32 -7.21
CA ARG A 313 4.38 9.94 -6.07
C ARG A 313 5.67 10.76 -6.09
N ALA A 314 6.14 11.07 -7.30
CA ALA A 314 7.31 11.89 -7.59
C ALA A 314 8.58 11.36 -6.91
N LEU A 315 8.85 10.05 -7.01
CA LEU A 315 10.10 9.45 -6.53
C LEU A 315 11.26 9.77 -7.48
N ILE A 316 10.98 9.79 -8.78
CA ILE A 316 11.91 10.16 -9.83
C ILE A 316 11.39 11.38 -10.58
N PHE A 317 12.26 12.08 -11.29
CA PHE A 317 11.88 13.18 -12.17
C PHE A 317 12.76 13.20 -13.42
N ARG A 318 12.23 13.77 -14.48
CA ARG A 318 12.95 13.94 -15.74
C ARG A 318 13.60 15.32 -15.78
N SER A 319 14.92 15.34 -16.01
CA SER A 319 15.71 16.54 -16.27
C SER A 319 16.34 16.42 -17.67
N GLY A 320 15.76 17.12 -18.64
CA GLY A 320 16.11 16.95 -20.05
C GLY A 320 15.87 15.52 -20.53
N SER A 321 16.91 14.84 -21.00
CA SER A 321 16.85 13.44 -21.44
C SER A 321 17.07 12.42 -20.31
N ARG A 322 17.47 12.85 -19.11
CA ARG A 322 17.82 11.95 -18.01
C ARG A 322 16.73 11.89 -16.95
N TRP A 323 16.59 10.72 -16.34
CA TRP A 323 15.81 10.53 -15.13
C TRP A 323 16.72 10.49 -13.92
N ASP A 324 16.29 11.13 -12.84
CA ASP A 324 17.02 11.16 -11.57
C ASP A 324 16.04 11.11 -10.40
N PHE A 325 16.55 10.87 -9.20
CA PHE A 325 15.75 10.83 -7.99
C PHE A 325 15.39 12.24 -7.51
N THR A 326 14.14 12.40 -7.09
CA THR A 326 13.75 13.56 -6.30
C THR A 326 14.27 13.43 -4.87
N SER A 327 14.08 14.47 -4.04
CA SER A 327 14.30 14.34 -2.59
C SER A 327 13.43 13.26 -1.95
N ARG A 328 12.20 13.07 -2.44
CA ARG A 328 11.29 12.02 -1.95
C ARG A 328 11.78 10.63 -2.33
N GLY A 329 12.27 10.44 -3.55
CA GLY A 329 12.86 9.18 -3.97
C GLY A 329 14.13 8.81 -3.20
N ARG A 330 14.96 9.81 -2.87
CA ARG A 330 16.09 9.60 -1.94
C ARG A 330 15.63 9.16 -0.56
N GLN A 331 14.64 9.85 0.01
CA GLN A 331 14.07 9.47 1.31
C GLN A 331 13.44 8.08 1.30
N TRP A 332 12.75 7.71 0.23
CA TRP A 332 12.20 6.36 0.03
C TRP A 332 13.31 5.31 0.02
N ALA A 333 14.39 5.53 -0.73
CA ALA A 333 15.53 4.61 -0.77
C ALA A 333 16.25 4.53 0.59
N ASP A 334 16.36 5.65 1.31
CA ASP A 334 16.94 5.69 2.66
C ASP A 334 16.11 4.92 3.69
N VAL A 335 14.78 4.83 3.52
CA VAL A 335 13.92 3.99 4.37
C VAL A 335 14.06 2.53 3.98
N LEU A 336 14.08 2.22 2.68
CA LEU A 336 14.25 0.85 2.17
C LEU A 336 15.56 0.20 2.63
N LEU A 337 16.65 0.99 2.72
CA LEU A 337 18.01 0.52 2.98
C LEU A 337 18.49 0.72 4.43
N TYR A 338 17.62 1.16 5.34
CA TYR A 338 17.94 1.43 6.74
C TYR A 338 18.33 0.16 7.53
#